data_AF-C9YBG7-F1
#
_entry.id   AF-C9YBG7-F1
#
_cell.length_a   1.000
_cell.length_b   1.000
_cell.length_c   1.000
_cell.angle_alpha   90.00
_cell.angle_beta   90.00
_cell.angle_gamma   90.00
#
_symmetry.space_group_name_H-M   'P 1'
#
loop_
_entity.id
_entity.type
_entity.pdbx_description
1 polymer ?
#
loop_
_entity_poly.entity_id
_entity_poly.type
_entity_poly.pdbx_seq_one_letter_code
_entity_poly.pdbx_strand_id
1 'polypeptide(L)'
;MLVMTEPSLDDMVAWVTASQGELEEVLAERQYCGPVLKMSEHHALQKIGRRNYTIHKLDELNSIPELNHPKTTIRYRDGRGSILDDDSLHGGGVAHVRDILSHALKKFPAR
;
A
#
# COMPACT_ATOMS: atom_id res chain seq x y z
N MET A 1 -31.37 -0.26 -3.87
CA MET A 1 -30.08 -0.02 -3.20
C MET A 1 -29.21 -1.22 -3.51
N LEU A 2 -28.27 -1.09 -4.45
CA LEU A 2 -27.32 -2.17 -4.76
C LEU A 2 -26.37 -2.27 -3.58
N VAL A 3 -26.48 -3.35 -2.79
CA VAL A 3 -25.49 -3.67 -1.77
C VAL A 3 -24.25 -4.12 -2.55
N MET A 4 -23.30 -3.21 -2.74
CA MET A 4 -21.97 -3.60 -3.22
C MET A 4 -21.31 -4.33 -2.06
N THR A 5 -21.45 -5.64 -2.02
CA THR A 5 -20.79 -6.48 -1.02
C THR A 5 -19.29 -6.39 -1.25
N GLU A 6 -18.54 -5.98 -0.23
CA GLU A 6 -17.09 -6.03 -0.26
C GLU A 6 -16.62 -7.47 -0.50
N PRO A 7 -15.51 -7.67 -1.22
CA PRO A 7 -15.00 -9.02 -1.48
C PRO A 7 -14.57 -9.67 -0.17
N SER A 8 -15.11 -10.84 0.16
CA SER A 8 -14.64 -11.64 1.29
C SER A 8 -13.24 -12.21 1.03
N LEU A 9 -12.59 -12.75 2.07
CA LEU A 9 -11.32 -13.47 1.91
C LEU A 9 -11.47 -14.64 0.92
N ASP A 10 -12.55 -15.40 1.02
CA ASP A 10 -12.85 -16.51 0.12
C ASP A 10 -13.01 -16.03 -1.34
N ASP A 11 -13.64 -14.87 -1.56
CA ASP A 11 -13.75 -14.28 -2.90
C ASP A 11 -12.38 -13.91 -3.47
N MET A 12 -11.46 -13.41 -2.63
CA MET A 12 -10.10 -13.09 -3.06
C MET A 12 -9.33 -14.36 -3.45
N VAL A 13 -9.41 -15.41 -2.65
CA VAL A 13 -8.76 -16.71 -2.91
C VAL A 13 -9.34 -17.36 -4.19
N ALA A 14 -10.67 -17.35 -4.33
CA ALA A 14 -11.36 -17.85 -5.51
C ALA A 14 -10.93 -17.08 -6.77
N TRP A 15 -10.80 -15.76 -6.67
CA TRP A 15 -10.34 -14.92 -7.78
C TRP A 15 -8.90 -15.23 -8.20
N VAL A 16 -7.97 -15.40 -7.24
CA VAL A 16 -6.58 -15.78 -7.55
C VAL A 16 -6.54 -17.13 -8.25
N THR A 17 -7.28 -18.10 -7.74
CA THR A 17 -7.37 -19.44 -8.34
C THR A 17 -7.93 -19.38 -9.77
N ALA A 18 -9.01 -18.63 -9.99
CA ALA A 18 -9.61 -18.43 -11.31
C ALA A 18 -8.65 -17.74 -12.30
N SER A 19 -7.75 -16.89 -11.79
CA SER A 19 -6.70 -16.24 -12.59
C SER A 19 -5.49 -17.14 -12.91
N GLN A 20 -5.50 -18.39 -12.45
CA GLN A 20 -4.35 -19.30 -12.48
C GLN A 20 -3.12 -18.73 -11.76
N GLY A 21 -3.37 -17.99 -10.67
CA GLY A 21 -2.36 -17.41 -9.80
C GLY A 21 -2.04 -18.30 -8.62
N GLU A 22 -0.94 -17.98 -7.94
CA GLU A 22 -0.46 -18.62 -6.72
C GLU A 22 -0.47 -17.61 -5.58
N LEU A 23 -0.96 -18.05 -4.42
CA LEU A 23 -0.89 -17.28 -3.18
C LEU A 23 0.43 -17.59 -2.49
N GLU A 24 1.23 -16.55 -2.25
CA GLU A 24 2.39 -16.60 -1.38
C GLU A 24 2.01 -16.10 0.02
N GLU A 25 2.47 -16.82 1.03
CA GLU A 25 2.35 -16.42 2.43
C GLU A 25 3.14 -15.11 2.70
N VAL A 26 2.61 -14.31 3.63
CA VAL A 26 3.32 -13.14 4.14
C VAL A 26 4.47 -13.61 5.04
N LEU A 27 5.68 -13.20 4.70
CA LEU A 27 6.89 -13.46 5.48
C LEU A 27 7.25 -12.20 6.27
N ALA A 28 7.61 -12.39 7.55
CA ALA A 28 7.83 -11.30 8.51
C ALA A 28 8.98 -10.34 8.15
N GLU A 29 9.92 -10.78 7.32
CA GLU A 29 11.11 -10.01 6.91
C GLU A 29 11.21 -9.94 5.38
N ARG A 30 10.11 -9.59 4.72
CA ARG A 30 10.03 -9.50 3.25
C ARG A 30 9.34 -8.23 2.78
N GLN A 31 9.69 -7.81 1.57
CA GLN A 31 9.05 -6.72 0.84
C GLN A 31 8.23 -7.26 -0.32
N TYR A 32 7.03 -6.71 -0.48
CA TYR A 32 6.06 -7.02 -1.53
C TYR A 32 5.78 -5.77 -2.35
N CYS A 33 5.84 -5.87 -3.67
CA CYS A 33 5.74 -4.73 -4.58
C CYS A 33 4.78 -5.03 -5.73
N GLY A 34 3.86 -4.10 -5.98
CA GLY A 34 2.91 -4.15 -7.07
C GLY A 34 1.52 -3.66 -6.65
N PRO A 35 0.53 -3.74 -7.54
CA PRO A 35 -0.78 -3.16 -7.30
C PRO A 35 -1.61 -3.99 -6.32
N VAL A 36 -2.37 -3.31 -5.46
CA VAL A 36 -3.45 -3.91 -4.68
C VAL A 36 -4.68 -3.99 -5.55
N LEU A 37 -5.17 -5.20 -5.85
CA LEU A 37 -6.24 -5.43 -6.82
C LEU A 37 -7.63 -5.56 -6.19
N LYS A 38 -7.67 -6.02 -4.93
CA LYS A 38 -8.90 -6.18 -4.15
C LYS A 38 -8.61 -5.83 -2.70
N MET A 39 -9.61 -5.27 -2.02
CA MET A 39 -9.54 -4.93 -0.61
C MET A 39 -10.92 -5.10 0.03
N SER A 40 -10.91 -5.42 1.31
CA SER A 40 -12.07 -5.55 2.21
C SER A 40 -11.74 -4.82 3.52
N GLU A 41 -12.68 -4.78 4.47
CA GLU A 41 -12.43 -4.23 5.81
C GLU A 41 -11.20 -4.82 6.52
N HIS A 42 -10.83 -6.07 6.24
CA HIS A 42 -9.76 -6.78 6.97
C HIS A 42 -8.57 -7.21 6.12
N HIS A 43 -8.73 -7.31 4.80
CA HIS A 43 -7.72 -7.91 3.93
C HIS A 43 -7.46 -7.09 2.66
N ALA A 44 -6.22 -7.12 2.19
CA ALA A 44 -5.81 -6.56 0.91
C ALA A 44 -5.07 -7.61 0.06
N LEU A 45 -5.53 -7.81 -1.18
CA LEU A 45 -4.89 -8.69 -2.17
C LEU A 45 -3.93 -7.87 -3.03
N GLN A 46 -2.64 -8.13 -2.89
CA GLN A 46 -1.58 -7.52 -3.69
C GLN A 46 -1.08 -8.49 -4.77
N LYS A 47 -0.89 -8.00 -5.99
CA LYS A 47 -0.17 -8.72 -7.04
C LYS A 47 1.32 -8.40 -6.93
N ILE A 48 2.14 -9.42 -6.70
CA ILE A 48 3.58 -9.27 -6.39
C ILE A 48 4.50 -9.84 -7.48
N GLY A 49 3.91 -10.44 -8.52
CA GLY A 49 4.63 -11.02 -9.66
C GLY A 49 3.69 -11.29 -10.83
N ARG A 50 4.16 -12.05 -11.82
CA ARG A 50 3.35 -12.37 -13.01
C ARG A 50 2.09 -13.17 -12.67
N ARG A 51 2.24 -14.15 -11.78
CA ARG A 51 1.18 -15.04 -11.30
C ARG A 51 1.14 -15.14 -9.77
N ASN A 52 1.95 -14.35 -9.07
CA ASN A 52 2.08 -14.46 -7.62
C ASN A 52 1.32 -13.32 -6.96
N TYR A 53 0.60 -13.68 -5.92
CA TYR A 53 -0.28 -12.80 -5.16
C TYR A 53 -0.06 -13.02 -3.68
N THR A 54 -0.31 -12.00 -2.87
CA THR A 54 -0.27 -12.11 -1.42
C THR A 54 -1.47 -11.41 -0.83
N ILE A 55 -2.01 -11.97 0.25
CA ILE A 55 -3.09 -11.36 1.01
C ILE A 55 -2.49 -10.85 2.33
N HIS A 56 -2.65 -9.56 2.57
CA HIS A 56 -2.23 -8.89 3.80
C HIS A 56 -3.43 -8.68 4.71
N LYS A 57 -3.25 -8.83 6.01
CA LYS A 57 -4.25 -8.33 6.96
C LYS A 57 -4.03 -6.84 7.20
N LEU A 58 -5.09 -6.05 7.17
CA LEU A 58 -5.01 -4.59 7.30
C LEU A 58 -4.66 -4.14 8.73
N ASP A 59 -4.99 -4.94 9.75
CA ASP A 59 -4.64 -4.67 11.15
C ASP A 59 -3.14 -4.86 11.45
N GLU A 60 -2.43 -5.60 10.59
CA GLU A 60 -0.98 -5.78 10.62
C GLU A 60 -0.23 -4.67 9.84
N LEU A 61 -0.94 -3.77 9.15
CA LEU A 61 -0.36 -2.65 8.41
C LEU A 61 -0.40 -1.33 9.21
N ASN A 62 0.55 -0.45 8.94
CA ASN A 62 0.58 0.90 9.51
C ASN A 62 -0.45 1.86 8.90
N SER A 63 -0.94 1.58 7.69
CA SER A 63 -1.93 2.36 6.97
C SER A 63 -2.68 1.48 5.96
N ILE A 64 -3.76 2.03 5.39
CA ILE A 64 -4.58 1.35 4.38
C ILE A 64 -3.98 1.62 3.00
N PRO A 65 -3.67 0.59 2.19
CA PRO A 65 -3.12 0.77 0.86
C PRO A 65 -4.16 1.31 -0.13
N GLU A 66 -3.69 2.05 -1.12
CA GLU A 66 -4.54 2.54 -2.20
C GLU A 66 -4.87 1.41 -3.18
N LEU A 67 -6.17 1.26 -3.48
CA LEU A 67 -6.65 0.26 -4.43
C LEU A 67 -6.24 0.63 -5.86
N ASN A 68 -5.72 -0.33 -6.61
CA ASN A 68 -5.25 -0.22 -7.99
C ASN A 68 -4.08 0.75 -8.23
N HIS A 69 -3.45 1.29 -7.19
CA HIS A 69 -2.23 2.07 -7.37
C HIS A 69 -1.15 1.21 -8.03
N PRO A 70 -0.51 1.66 -9.13
CA PRO A 70 0.31 0.82 -10.00
C PRO A 70 1.53 0.23 -9.29
N LYS A 71 2.02 0.90 -8.24
CA LYS A 71 3.21 0.52 -7.50
C LYS A 71 3.00 0.79 -6.00
N THR A 72 2.38 -0.16 -5.31
CA THR A 72 2.32 -0.15 -3.84
C THR A 72 3.45 -1.01 -3.31
N THR A 73 4.20 -0.52 -2.32
CA THR A 73 5.25 -1.31 -1.66
C THR A 73 4.87 -1.54 -0.21
N ILE A 74 4.79 -2.80 0.21
CA ILE A 74 4.54 -3.20 1.59
C ILE A 74 5.78 -3.94 2.10
N ARG A 75 6.42 -3.40 3.14
CA ARG A 75 7.58 -4.02 3.78
C ARG A 75 7.19 -4.52 5.17
N TYR A 76 7.38 -5.80 5.42
CA TYR A 76 7.25 -6.38 6.76
C TYR A 76 8.58 -6.35 7.49
N ARG A 77 8.52 -5.99 8.76
CA ARG A 77 9.61 -6.09 9.72
C ARG A 77 9.03 -6.38 11.10
N ASP A 78 9.61 -7.34 11.82
CA ASP A 78 9.16 -7.73 13.16
C ASP A 78 7.64 -8.07 13.19
N GLY A 79 7.12 -8.64 12.09
CA GLY A 79 5.71 -9.02 11.96
C GLY A 79 4.74 -7.86 11.68
N ARG A 80 5.22 -6.63 11.47
CA ARG A 80 4.38 -5.47 11.12
C ARG A 80 4.69 -4.96 9.71
N GLY A 81 3.65 -4.76 8.91
CA GLY A 81 3.75 -4.22 7.56
C GLY A 81 3.75 -2.69 7.55
N SER A 82 4.65 -2.09 6.77
CA SER A 82 4.68 -0.66 6.49
C SER A 82 4.50 -0.41 4.99
N ILE A 83 3.53 0.41 4.64
CA ILE A 83 3.40 0.92 3.27
C ILE A 83 4.47 1.98 3.05
N LEU A 84 5.27 1.82 2.00
CA LEU A 84 6.31 2.76 1.62
C LEU A 84 5.81 3.61 0.46
N ASP A 85 5.73 4.91 0.67
CA ASP A 85 5.40 5.88 -0.38
C ASP A 85 6.54 5.91 -1.42
N ASP A 86 6.18 5.84 -2.70
CA ASP A 86 7.14 5.83 -3.83
C ASP A 86 7.97 7.13 -3.92
N ASP A 87 7.55 8.19 -3.21
CA ASP A 87 8.31 9.43 -3.04
C ASP A 87 9.68 9.22 -2.37
N SER A 88 9.90 8.07 -1.73
CA SER A 88 11.18 7.74 -1.09
C SER A 88 12.22 7.14 -2.05
N LEU A 89 11.80 6.70 -3.24
CA LEU A 89 12.66 5.99 -4.21
C LEU A 89 13.04 6.84 -5.43
N HIS A 90 12.47 8.03 -5.58
CA HIS A 90 12.97 9.07 -6.46
C HIS A 90 13.71 10.10 -5.60
N GLY A 91 15.04 10.14 -5.69
CA GLY A 91 15.80 11.26 -5.14
C GLY A 91 15.33 12.58 -5.77
N GLY A 92 14.52 13.36 -5.04
CA GLY A 92 14.15 14.72 -5.43
C GLY A 92 12.73 15.14 -5.03
N GLY A 93 12.59 15.76 -3.85
CA GLY A 93 11.40 16.51 -3.40
C GLY A 93 10.22 15.60 -3.02
N VAL A 94 9.65 15.68 -1.82
CA VAL A 94 9.07 16.89 -1.27
C VAL A 94 9.27 16.91 0.23
N ALA A 95 9.80 18.03 0.72
CA ALA A 95 9.77 18.37 2.13
C ALA A 95 8.31 18.32 2.62
N HIS A 96 8.13 17.67 3.76
CA HIS A 96 7.05 17.87 4.71
C HIS A 96 6.36 19.23 4.50
N VAL A 97 5.06 19.21 4.22
CA VAL A 97 4.18 20.40 4.07
C VAL A 97 4.05 21.20 5.39
N ARG A 98 4.97 21.02 6.34
CA ARG A 98 5.15 21.84 7.54
C ARG A 98 6.19 22.96 7.39
N ASP A 99 7.01 22.98 6.34
CA ASP A 99 8.10 23.97 6.21
C ASP A 99 7.83 25.17 5.26
N ILE A 100 6.70 25.21 4.54
CA ILE A 100 6.40 26.33 3.61
C ILE A 100 6.04 27.63 4.34
N LEU A 101 5.63 27.57 5.61
CA LEU A 101 5.31 28.78 6.39
C LEU A 101 6.53 29.45 7.07
N SER A 102 7.69 28.79 7.12
CA SER A 102 8.86 29.31 7.83
C SER A 102 9.82 30.14 6.95
N HIS A 103 9.69 30.08 5.62
CA HIS A 103 10.56 30.81 4.69
C HIS A 103 9.96 32.07 4.08
N ALA A 104 8.67 32.35 4.31
CA ALA A 104 7.99 33.54 3.78
C ALA A 104 8.10 34.80 4.68
N LEU A 105 8.81 34.74 5.81
CA LEU A 105 8.93 35.85 6.78
C LEU A 105 10.33 36.51 6.87
N LYS A 106 11.26 36.21 5.95
CA LYS A 106 12.59 36.84 5.92
C LYS A 106 12.80 37.90 4.84
N LYS A 107 11.78 38.29 4.07
CA LYS A 107 11.94 39.20 2.91
C LYS A 107 11.39 40.62 3.06
N PHE A 108 10.98 41.04 4.26
CA PHE A 108 10.68 42.44 4.53
C PHE A 108 11.43 42.94 5.76
N PRO A 109 12.65 43.50 5.62
CA PRO A 109 13.09 44.49 6.58
C PRO A 109 12.14 45.68 6.47
N ALA A 110 11.41 45.95 7.56
CA ALA A 110 10.68 47.19 7.72
C ALA A 110 11.68 48.35 7.61
N ARG A 111 11.49 49.19 6.61
CA ARG A 111 12.00 50.56 6.57
C ARG A 111 10.98 51.44 5.88
#